data_AF-A0A1H8D931-F1
#
_entry.id   AF-A0A1H8D931-F1
#
_cell.length_a   1.000
_cell.length_b   1.000
_cell.length_c   1.000
_cell.angle_alpha   90.00
_cell.angle_beta   90.00
_cell.angle_gamma   90.00
#
_symmetry.space_group_name_H-M   'P 1'
#
loop_
_entity.id
_entity.type
_entity.pdbx_description
1 polymer ?
#
loop_
_entity_poly.entity_id
_entity_poly.type
_entity_poly.pdbx_seq_one_letter_code
_entity_poly.pdbx_strand_id
1 'polypeptide(L)'
;MNNYTIKDLSESKDRYKLFAFISDNEQAEKLNYIESLGLTTINIGKEVAIYINSLSNYKYLSIDVYDFVKNHLEEKKCKIDKIGNEVVAIYNLGILLEPLLELKVTQLLKEISKSIALLIIWENNLITETKLCWPNQNNQVYIDFSDTSLLKLIHAI
;
A
#
# COMPACT_ATOMS: atom_id res chain seq x y z
N MET A 1 0.04 -21.67 -6.74
CA MET A 1 0.08 -20.31 -6.16
C MET A 1 0.47 -20.45 -4.70
N ASN A 2 1.47 -19.71 -4.25
CA ASN A 2 1.84 -19.70 -2.83
C ASN A 2 0.92 -18.71 -2.12
N ASN A 3 0.12 -19.20 -1.19
CA ASN A 3 -0.71 -18.37 -0.34
C ASN A 3 0.19 -17.84 0.76
N TYR A 4 0.43 -16.52 0.76
CA TYR A 4 1.21 -15.89 1.82
C TYR A 4 0.30 -15.63 3.01
N THR A 5 0.90 -15.76 4.19
CA THR A 5 0.34 -15.50 5.51
C THR A 5 0.95 -14.23 6.08
N ILE A 6 0.40 -13.72 7.18
CA ILE A 6 0.91 -12.50 7.81
C ILE A 6 2.31 -12.69 8.41
N LYS A 7 2.74 -13.93 8.67
CA LYS A 7 4.13 -14.22 9.05
C LYS A 7 5.12 -13.86 7.93
N ASP A 8 4.71 -14.03 6.67
CA ASP A 8 5.56 -13.73 5.52
C ASP A 8 5.90 -12.23 5.41
N LEU A 9 5.04 -11.34 5.94
CA LEU A 9 5.36 -9.91 6.06
C LEU A 9 6.63 -9.70 6.92
N SER A 10 6.73 -10.45 8.02
CA SER A 10 7.83 -10.31 8.99
C SER A 10 9.10 -11.03 8.54
N GLU A 11 8.96 -12.07 7.72
CA GLU A 11 10.05 -13.00 7.38
C GLU A 11 10.58 -12.86 5.94
N SER A 12 9.88 -12.16 5.05
CA SER A 12 10.31 -12.02 3.65
C SER A 12 11.71 -11.42 3.55
N LYS A 13 12.52 -12.07 2.70
CA LYS A 13 13.88 -11.68 2.35
C LYS A 13 13.95 -11.06 0.96
N ASP A 14 12.81 -10.80 0.34
CA ASP A 14 12.74 -10.24 -1.00
C ASP A 14 13.31 -8.82 -1.02
N ARG A 15 13.92 -8.47 -2.15
CA ARG A 15 14.41 -7.11 -2.38
C ARG A 15 13.29 -6.07 -2.26
N TYR A 16 12.11 -6.43 -2.72
CA TYR A 16 10.89 -5.63 -2.66
C TYR A 16 9.87 -6.40 -1.85
N LYS A 17 9.58 -5.94 -0.65
CA LYS A 17 8.66 -6.58 0.28
C LYS A 17 7.25 -6.04 0.06
N LEU A 18 6.68 -6.33 -1.11
CA LEU A 18 5.35 -5.85 -1.52
C LEU A 18 4.30 -6.94 -1.37
N PHE A 19 3.26 -6.63 -0.62
CA PHE A 19 2.16 -7.53 -0.36
C PHE A 19 0.84 -6.86 -0.68
N ALA A 20 -0.13 -7.65 -1.15
CA ALA A 20 -1.50 -7.20 -1.34
C ALA A 20 -2.45 -8.10 -0.56
N PHE A 21 -3.29 -7.51 0.29
CA PHE A 21 -4.39 -8.20 0.94
C PHE A 21 -5.66 -8.01 0.11
N ILE A 22 -6.09 -9.09 -0.52
CA ILE A 22 -7.27 -9.12 -1.40
C ILE A 22 -8.20 -10.20 -0.88
N SER A 23 -9.41 -9.81 -0.53
CA SER A 23 -10.49 -10.68 -0.07
C SER A 23 -11.82 -10.11 -0.58
N ASP A 24 -12.84 -10.97 -0.69
CA ASP A 24 -14.20 -10.58 -1.04
C ASP A 24 -14.95 -9.91 0.13
N ASN A 25 -14.36 -9.93 1.34
CA ASN A 25 -14.91 -9.29 2.53
C ASN A 25 -15.01 -7.76 2.38
N GLU A 26 -15.91 -7.17 3.16
CA GLU A 26 -16.02 -5.71 3.26
C GLU A 26 -14.69 -5.10 3.76
N GLN A 27 -14.40 -3.87 3.31
CA GLN A 27 -13.16 -3.18 3.68
C GLN A 27 -13.00 -3.04 5.20
N ALA A 28 -14.09 -2.80 5.93
CA ALA A 28 -14.08 -2.70 7.37
C ALA A 28 -13.60 -4.00 8.05
N GLU A 29 -14.05 -5.15 7.56
CA GLU A 29 -13.61 -6.46 8.07
C GLU A 29 -12.13 -6.70 7.79
N LYS A 30 -11.66 -6.31 6.61
CA LYS A 30 -10.23 -6.40 6.26
C LYS A 30 -9.38 -5.58 7.23
N LEU A 31 -9.79 -4.33 7.49
CA LEU A 31 -9.08 -3.43 8.40
C LEU A 31 -9.08 -3.98 9.82
N ASN A 32 -10.24 -4.40 10.34
CA ASN A 32 -10.36 -4.99 11.68
C ASN A 32 -9.45 -6.22 11.84
N TYR A 33 -9.38 -7.09 10.82
CA TYR A 33 -8.48 -8.24 10.84
C TYR A 33 -7.01 -7.82 10.92
N ILE A 34 -6.56 -6.88 10.09
CA ILE A 34 -5.17 -6.41 10.10
C ILE A 34 -4.83 -5.72 11.45
N GLU A 35 -5.73 -4.90 11.97
CA GLU A 35 -5.54 -4.24 13.27
C GLU A 35 -5.51 -5.22 14.45
N SER A 36 -6.30 -6.30 14.38
CA SER A 36 -6.29 -7.36 15.40
C SER A 36 -4.94 -8.07 15.52
N LEU A 37 -4.09 -7.95 14.50
CA LEU A 37 -2.75 -8.52 14.43
C LEU A 37 -1.67 -7.52 14.88
N GLY A 38 -2.08 -6.37 15.42
CA GLY A 38 -1.18 -5.33 15.91
C GLY A 38 -0.52 -4.51 14.81
N LEU A 39 -1.04 -4.58 13.58
CA LEU A 39 -0.56 -3.76 12.46
C LEU A 39 -1.29 -2.43 12.41
N THR A 40 -0.51 -1.36 12.19
CA THR A 40 -1.09 -0.04 11.92
C THR A 40 -1.59 0.03 10.48
N THR A 41 -2.87 0.33 10.32
CA THR A 41 -3.52 0.60 9.04
C THR A 41 -3.54 2.11 8.78
N ILE A 42 -3.23 2.53 7.55
CA ILE A 42 -3.17 3.94 7.17
C ILE A 42 -4.07 4.18 5.98
N ASN A 43 -5.03 5.08 6.15
CA ASN A 43 -5.83 5.61 5.06
C ASN A 43 -4.98 6.63 4.28
N ILE A 44 -4.13 6.17 3.37
CA ILE A 44 -3.17 7.06 2.71
C ILE A 44 -3.89 8.15 1.91
N GLY A 45 -5.06 7.83 1.36
CA GLY A 45 -5.94 8.79 0.70
C GLY A 45 -6.31 9.98 1.58
N LYS A 46 -6.75 9.70 2.81
CA LYS A 46 -7.12 10.73 3.79
C LYS A 46 -5.91 11.52 4.26
N GLU A 47 -4.80 10.85 4.60
CA GLU A 47 -3.59 11.52 5.10
C GLU A 47 -3.00 12.47 4.05
N VAL A 48 -2.93 12.04 2.80
CA VAL A 48 -2.45 12.87 1.68
C VAL A 48 -3.42 14.03 1.42
N ALA A 49 -4.73 13.81 1.45
CA ALA A 49 -5.70 14.90 1.28
C ALA A 49 -5.56 15.98 2.37
N ILE A 50 -5.37 15.58 3.63
CA ILE A 50 -5.12 16.49 4.75
C ILE A 50 -3.83 17.27 4.52
N TYR A 51 -2.75 16.58 4.13
CA TYR A 51 -1.46 17.21 3.86
C TYR A 51 -1.57 18.25 2.73
N ILE A 52 -2.15 17.89 1.58
CA ILE A 52 -2.32 18.79 0.44
C ILE A 52 -3.11 20.04 0.85
N ASN A 53 -4.20 19.88 1.60
CA ASN A 53 -5.02 21.00 2.08
C ASN A 53 -4.28 21.93 3.06
N SER A 54 -3.19 21.44 3.68
CA SER A 54 -2.36 22.24 4.58
C SER A 54 -1.25 23.03 3.86
N LEU A 55 -1.01 22.75 2.57
CA LEU A 55 0.03 23.42 1.79
C LEU A 55 -0.41 24.85 1.45
N SER A 56 0.48 25.81 1.68
CA SER A 56 0.28 27.21 1.29
C SER A 56 0.61 27.47 -0.18
N ASN A 57 1.29 26.55 -0.86
CA ASN A 57 1.72 26.65 -2.25
C ASN A 57 1.78 25.25 -2.87
N TYR A 58 1.42 25.14 -4.15
CA TYR A 58 1.35 23.89 -4.91
C TYR A 58 2.45 23.76 -5.97
N LYS A 59 3.43 24.67 -5.98
CA LYS A 59 4.50 24.72 -7.01
C LYS A 59 5.30 23.41 -7.14
N TYR A 60 5.49 22.68 -6.03
CA TYR A 60 6.24 21.43 -5.97
C TYR A 60 5.38 20.27 -5.47
N LEU A 61 4.07 20.33 -5.71
CA LEU A 61 3.08 19.40 -5.14
C LEU A 61 3.46 17.92 -5.30
N SER A 62 3.97 17.52 -6.47
CA SER A 62 4.39 16.14 -6.72
C SER A 62 5.55 15.70 -5.81
N ILE A 63 6.55 16.56 -5.62
CA ILE A 63 7.71 16.31 -4.75
C ILE A 63 7.25 16.34 -3.29
N ASP A 64 6.46 17.35 -2.91
CA ASP A 64 5.97 17.54 -1.55
C ASP A 64 5.14 16.33 -1.09
N VAL A 65 4.25 15.81 -1.96
CA VAL A 65 3.45 14.62 -1.64
C VAL A 65 4.30 13.35 -1.66
N TYR A 66 5.26 13.23 -2.59
CA TYR A 66 6.16 12.08 -2.61
C TYR A 66 6.95 11.97 -1.29
N ASP A 67 7.54 13.08 -0.83
CA ASP A 67 8.33 13.12 0.41
C ASP A 67 7.44 12.91 1.64
N PHE A 68 6.24 13.52 1.64
CA PHE A 68 5.26 13.29 2.69
C PHE A 68 4.90 11.80 2.83
N VAL A 69 4.48 11.14 1.74
CA VAL A 69 4.09 9.73 1.78
C VAL A 69 5.24 8.86 2.28
N LYS A 70 6.45 9.08 1.77
CA LYS A 70 7.63 8.33 2.17
C LYS A 70 7.92 8.49 3.67
N ASN A 71 7.99 9.72 4.17
CA ASN A 71 8.31 10.01 5.56
C ASN A 71 7.20 9.52 6.50
N HIS A 72 5.94 9.76 6.13
CA HIS A 72 4.79 9.35 6.92
C HIS A 72 4.71 7.82 7.10
N LEU A 73 5.01 7.06 6.05
CA LEU A 73 5.03 5.60 6.14
C LEU A 73 6.24 5.08 6.93
N GLU A 74 7.39 5.74 6.84
CA GLU A 74 8.56 5.43 7.67
C GLU A 74 8.33 5.72 9.16
N GLU A 75 7.55 6.75 9.51
CA GLU A 75 7.21 7.07 10.90
C GLU A 75 6.17 6.11 11.50
N LYS A 76 5.29 5.55 10.67
CA LYS A 76 4.16 4.72 11.09
C LYS A 76 4.42 3.22 11.02
N LYS A 77 5.58 2.81 10.52
CA LYS A 77 5.96 1.40 10.45
C LYS A 77 6.03 0.77 11.85
N CYS A 78 5.61 -0.48 11.94
CA CYS A 78 5.61 -1.24 13.19
C CYS A 78 6.07 -2.68 12.94
N LYS A 79 6.57 -3.36 13.97
CA LYS A 79 6.90 -4.78 13.87
C LYS A 79 5.78 -5.65 14.42
N ILE A 80 5.41 -6.68 13.68
CA ILE A 80 4.51 -7.73 14.18
C ILE A 80 5.28 -8.49 15.27
N ASP A 81 4.68 -8.60 16.46
CA ASP A 81 5.29 -9.25 17.63
C ASP A 81 6.72 -8.75 17.98
N LYS A 82 7.07 -7.52 17.59
CA LYS A 82 8.40 -6.88 17.78
C LYS A 82 9.56 -7.59 17.07
N ILE A 83 9.31 -8.51 16.14
CA ILE A 83 10.33 -9.31 15.45
C ILE A 83 10.27 -9.06 13.94
N GLY A 84 11.39 -9.28 13.25
CA GLY A 84 11.44 -9.29 11.79
C GLY A 84 11.42 -7.90 11.15
N ASN A 85 10.86 -7.86 9.93
CA ASN A 85 10.68 -6.65 9.13
C ASN A 85 9.76 -5.64 9.82
N GLU A 86 10.03 -4.37 9.58
CA GLU A 86 9.05 -3.32 9.86
C GLU A 86 7.96 -3.40 8.78
N VAL A 87 6.70 -3.29 9.20
CA VAL A 87 5.52 -3.47 8.37
C VAL A 87 4.67 -2.21 8.43
N VAL A 88 4.07 -1.84 7.30
CA VAL A 88 3.04 -0.80 7.25
C VAL A 88 1.92 -1.25 6.34
N ALA A 89 0.67 -1.07 6.77
CA ALA A 89 -0.50 -1.39 5.97
C ALA A 89 -1.18 -0.11 5.46
N ILE A 90 -1.42 -0.02 4.16
CA ILE A 90 -2.04 1.15 3.53
C ILE A 90 -3.28 0.76 2.74
N TYR A 91 -4.25 1.67 2.68
CA TYR A 91 -5.47 1.52 1.89
C TYR A 91 -5.93 2.86 1.32
N ASN A 92 -6.93 2.84 0.41
CA ASN A 92 -7.46 4.02 -0.26
C ASN A 92 -6.37 4.78 -1.07
N LEU A 93 -5.78 4.11 -2.05
CA LEU A 93 -4.65 4.63 -2.83
C LEU A 93 -5.08 5.57 -3.97
N GLY A 94 -6.38 5.79 -4.17
CA GLY A 94 -6.92 6.51 -5.33
C GLY A 94 -6.29 7.90 -5.52
N ILE A 95 -6.13 8.66 -4.43
CA ILE A 95 -5.57 10.01 -4.52
C ILE A 95 -4.15 10.04 -5.07
N LEU A 96 -3.35 8.99 -4.83
CA LEU A 96 -1.96 8.93 -5.30
C LEU A 96 -1.87 8.88 -6.83
N LEU A 97 -2.94 8.40 -7.48
CA LEU A 97 -3.03 8.22 -8.93
C LEU A 97 -3.71 9.41 -9.63
N GLU A 98 -4.08 10.45 -8.90
CA GLU A 98 -4.65 11.66 -9.47
C GLU A 98 -3.64 12.30 -10.44
N PRO A 99 -4.02 12.56 -11.71
CA PRO A 99 -3.11 13.10 -12.71
C PRO A 99 -2.44 14.42 -12.29
N LEU A 100 -3.15 15.25 -11.51
CA LEU A 100 -2.64 16.52 -10.99
C LEU A 100 -1.45 16.38 -10.05
N LEU A 101 -1.26 15.20 -9.43
CA LEU A 101 -0.11 14.94 -8.58
C LEU A 101 1.12 14.52 -9.36
N GLU A 102 0.97 14.06 -10.61
CA GLU A 102 2.05 13.57 -11.47
C GLU A 102 2.98 12.54 -10.77
N LEU A 103 2.45 11.80 -9.80
CA LEU A 103 3.22 10.87 -8.99
C LEU A 103 3.52 9.57 -9.73
N LYS A 104 4.77 9.14 -9.66
CA LYS A 104 5.17 7.79 -10.05
C LYS A 104 4.87 6.80 -8.92
N VAL A 105 3.58 6.53 -8.68
CA VAL A 105 3.10 5.73 -7.54
C VAL A 105 3.78 4.36 -7.44
N THR A 106 3.85 3.61 -8.55
CA THR A 106 4.55 2.32 -8.59
C THR A 106 5.99 2.45 -8.09
N GLN A 107 6.73 3.46 -8.57
CA GLN A 107 8.12 3.66 -8.16
C GLN A 107 8.24 4.02 -6.68
N LEU A 108 7.38 4.93 -6.21
CA LEU A 108 7.30 5.33 -4.79
C LEU A 108 7.08 4.12 -3.88
N LEU A 109 6.05 3.31 -4.14
CA LEU A 109 5.73 2.13 -3.33
C LEU A 109 6.84 1.07 -3.41
N LYS A 110 7.49 0.90 -4.56
CA LYS A 110 8.66 0.03 -4.72
C LYS A 110 9.88 0.51 -3.96
N GLU A 111 10.09 1.81 -3.86
CA GLU A 111 11.23 2.35 -3.12
C GLU A 111 11.04 2.18 -1.62
N ILE A 112 9.83 2.44 -1.12
CA ILE A 112 9.45 2.19 0.27
C ILE A 112 9.56 0.70 0.60
N SER A 113 9.15 -0.19 -0.30
CA SER A 113 9.14 -1.63 -0.03
C SER A 113 10.52 -2.29 0.04
N LYS A 114 11.60 -1.55 -0.25
CA LYS A 114 12.97 -2.02 -0.05
C LYS A 114 13.32 -2.07 1.44
N SER A 115 12.92 -1.05 2.20
CA SER A 115 13.15 -0.95 3.64
C SER A 115 12.03 -1.61 4.45
N ILE A 116 10.78 -1.36 4.09
CA ILE A 116 9.59 -1.76 4.84
C ILE A 116 8.84 -2.89 4.12
N ALA A 117 8.25 -3.83 4.85
CA ALA A 117 7.24 -4.72 4.30
C ALA A 117 5.92 -3.94 4.14
N LEU A 118 5.60 -3.59 2.89
CA LEU A 118 4.44 -2.78 2.56
C LEU A 118 3.26 -3.70 2.24
N LEU A 119 2.20 -3.58 3.04
CA LEU A 119 0.92 -4.27 2.83
C LEU A 119 -0.10 -3.32 2.22
N ILE A 120 -0.51 -3.60 0.98
CA ILE A 120 -1.58 -2.87 0.29
C ILE A 120 -2.90 -3.59 0.55
N ILE A 121 -3.80 -2.98 1.29
CA ILE A 121 -5.17 -3.48 1.49
C ILE A 121 -6.00 -3.02 0.30
N TRP A 122 -6.34 -3.97 -0.56
CA TRP A 122 -7.01 -3.67 -1.82
C TRP A 122 -8.52 -3.89 -1.72
N GLU A 123 -9.27 -2.90 -2.21
CA GLU A 123 -10.73 -2.88 -2.15
C GLU A 123 -11.38 -3.83 -3.15
N ASN A 124 -10.72 -4.08 -4.28
CA ASN A 124 -11.27 -4.83 -5.41
C ASN A 124 -10.59 -6.17 -5.61
N ASN A 125 -11.10 -6.96 -6.53
CA ASN A 125 -10.40 -8.13 -7.04
C ASN A 125 -9.29 -7.72 -8.02
N LEU A 126 -8.24 -8.53 -8.08
CA LEU A 126 -7.17 -8.37 -9.06
C LEU A 126 -7.66 -8.75 -10.45
N ILE A 127 -7.37 -7.92 -11.46
CA ILE A 127 -7.52 -8.35 -12.87
C ILE A 127 -6.35 -9.27 -13.27
N THR A 128 -5.16 -9.04 -12.75
CA THR A 128 -3.96 -9.89 -12.94
C THR A 128 -3.15 -9.97 -11.65
N GLU A 129 -2.27 -10.97 -11.51
CA GLU A 129 -1.48 -11.19 -10.29
C GLU A 129 -0.58 -10.00 -9.89
N THR A 130 -0.26 -9.10 -10.82
CA THR A 130 0.70 -8.01 -10.61
C THR A 130 0.11 -6.60 -10.79
N LYS A 131 -1.15 -6.47 -11.21
CA LYS A 131 -1.77 -5.15 -11.45
C LYS A 131 -2.96 -4.90 -10.55
N LEU A 132 -2.88 -3.81 -9.81
CA LEU A 132 -3.98 -3.28 -9.00
C LEU A 132 -4.77 -2.27 -9.83
N CYS A 133 -6.06 -2.51 -10.01
CA CYS A 133 -6.94 -1.72 -10.87
C CYS A 133 -8.35 -1.63 -10.28
N TRP A 134 -9.02 -0.50 -10.50
CA TRP A 134 -10.45 -0.35 -10.18
C TRP A 134 -11.31 -0.75 -11.39
N PRO A 135 -12.32 -1.61 -11.20
CA PRO A 135 -13.09 -2.20 -12.29
C PRO A 135 -13.88 -1.16 -13.12
N ASN A 136 -14.27 -0.04 -12.51
CA ASN A 136 -15.12 0.96 -13.15
C ASN A 136 -14.35 2.07 -13.90
N GLN A 137 -13.02 2.03 -13.92
CA GLN A 137 -12.19 3.07 -14.55
C GLN A 137 -11.53 2.57 -15.86
N ASN A 138 -12.33 2.19 -16.87
CA ASN A 138 -11.96 1.94 -18.28
C ASN A 138 -10.49 1.53 -18.60
N ASN A 139 -9.85 0.70 -17.77
CA ASN A 139 -8.46 0.25 -17.86
C ASN A 139 -7.34 1.32 -17.90
N GLN A 140 -7.58 2.58 -17.50
CA GLN A 140 -6.54 3.63 -17.63
C GLN A 140 -5.74 3.90 -16.35
N VAL A 141 -6.27 3.57 -15.18
CA VAL A 141 -5.63 3.85 -13.90
C VAL A 141 -5.34 2.54 -13.18
N TYR A 142 -4.06 2.18 -13.11
CA TYR A 142 -3.59 0.97 -12.46
C TYR A 142 -2.22 1.18 -11.80
N ILE A 143 -1.94 0.40 -10.77
CA ILE A 143 -0.61 0.26 -10.19
C ILE A 143 -0.04 -1.03 -10.75
N ASP A 144 1.01 -0.91 -11.58
CA ASP A 144 1.66 -2.04 -12.23
C ASP A 144 2.90 -2.46 -11.44
N PHE A 145 2.92 -3.70 -10.98
CA PHE A 145 4.09 -4.31 -10.37
C PHE A 145 4.65 -5.45 -11.24
N SER A 146 4.39 -5.50 -12.56
CA SER A 146 4.83 -6.62 -13.40
C SER A 146 6.36 -6.83 -13.42
N ASP A 147 7.13 -5.81 -13.08
CA ASP A 147 8.59 -5.88 -12.92
C ASP A 147 9.03 -6.21 -11.48
N THR A 148 8.12 -6.63 -10.60
CA THR A 148 8.35 -6.94 -9.18
C THR A 148 7.37 -8.01 -8.67
N SER A 149 7.78 -8.83 -7.72
CA SER A 149 6.87 -9.83 -7.13
C SER A 149 5.90 -9.15 -6.17
N LEU A 150 4.63 -9.00 -6.57
CA LEU A 150 3.54 -8.65 -5.66
C LEU A 150 3.00 -9.92 -5.00
N LEU A 151 3.15 -10.04 -3.69
CA LEU A 151 2.76 -11.23 -2.94
C LEU A 151 1.31 -11.12 -2.45
N LYS A 152 0.43 -12.01 -2.91
CA LYS A 152 -0.98 -12.02 -2.48
C LYS A 152 -1.12 -12.70 -1.11
N LEU A 153 -1.60 -11.95 -0.14
CA LEU A 153 -2.11 -12.49 1.12
C LEU A 153 -3.56 -12.92 0.92
N ILE A 154 -3.83 -14.18 1.22
CA ILE A 154 -5.19 -14.73 1.20
C ILE A 154 -5.59 -15.00 2.65
N HIS A 155 -6.72 -14.44 3.09
CA HIS A 155 -7.36 -14.88 4.32
C HIS A 155 -8.04 -16.22 4.03
N ALA A 156 -7.52 -17.29 4.60
CA ALA A 156 -8.24 -18.55 4.67
C ALA A 156 -9.30 -18.40 5.77
N ILE A 157 -10.58 -18.38 5.37
CA ILE A 157 -11.71 -18.65 6.27
C ILE A 157 -11.79 -20.17 6.45
#